data_AF-A0A960YXZ1-F1
#
_entry.id   AF-A0A960YXZ1-F1
#
_cell.length_a   1.000
_cell.length_b   1.000
_cell.length_c   1.000
_cell.angle_alpha   90.00
_cell.angle_beta   90.00
_cell.angle_gamma   90.00
#
_symmetry.space_group_name_H-M   'P 1'
#
loop_
_entity.id
_entity.type
_entity.pdbx_description
1 polymer ?
#
loop_
_entity_poly.entity_id
_entity_poly.type
_entity_poly.pdbx_seq_one_letter_code
_entity_poly.pdbx_strand_id
1 'polypeptide(L)' 'MEKKHTIKTAIIESFKINPTPKDAKEIYNSIIENNLYTFKAKNPVSLVSTEVRAYCVGVNTKTSKEPKVFKMENGKYCLV' A
#
# COMPACT_ATOMS: atom_id res chain seq x y z
N MET A 1 19.11 10.38 -0.34
CA MET A 1 17.83 10.56 0.35
C MET A 1 17.57 9.33 1.20
N GLU A 2 17.63 9.46 2.52
CA GLU A 2 17.25 8.40 3.46
C GLU A 2 15.84 7.90 3.12
N LYS A 3 15.71 6.64 2.70
CA LYS A 3 14.39 6.01 2.48
C LYS A 3 13.67 6.00 3.83
N LYS A 4 12.81 7.00 4.07
CA LYS A 4 11.86 6.94 5.19
C LYS A 4 11.05 5.65 5.03
N HIS A 5 11.29 4.68 5.91
CA HIS A 5 10.49 3.46 6.01
C HIS A 5 9.09 3.85 6.48
N THR A 6 8.24 4.20 5.52
CA THR A 6 6.81 4.47 5.75
C THR A 6 5.99 3.34 5.15
N ILE A 7 4.75 3.20 5.61
CA ILE A 7 3.81 2.20 5.08
C ILE A 7 3.65 2.40 3.56
N LYS A 8 3.53 3.64 3.07
CA LYS A 8 3.50 3.94 1.63
C LYS A 8 4.70 3.34 0.89
N THR A 9 5.92 3.60 1.36
CA THR A 9 7.14 3.10 0.72
C THR A 9 7.12 1.57 0.69
N ALA A 10 6.75 0.93 1.79
CA ALA A 10 6.69 -0.53 1.87
C ALA A 10 5.67 -1.13 0.90
N ILE A 11 4.49 -0.52 0.78
CA ILE A 11 3.47 -0.93 -0.21
C ILE A 11 4.05 -0.81 -1.62
N ILE A 12 4.68 0.32 -1.97
CA ILE A 12 5.28 0.52 -3.30
C ILE A 12 6.37 -0.53 -3.57
N GLU A 13 7.28 -0.77 -2.63
CA GLU A 13 8.35 -1.76 -2.81
C GLU A 13 7.77 -3.18 -2.94
N SER A 14 6.67 -3.51 -2.25
CA SER A 14 5.99 -4.82 -2.40
C SER A 14 5.48 -5.04 -3.83
N PHE A 15 4.97 -3.99 -4.49
CA PHE A 15 4.55 -4.03 -5.88
C PHE A 15 5.73 -4.02 -6.86
N LYS A 16 6.87 -3.42 -6.50
CA LYS A 16 8.09 -3.50 -7.33
C LYS A 16 8.68 -4.91 -7.34
N ILE A 17 8.63 -5.62 -6.21
CA ILE A 17 9.11 -7.00 -6.10
C ILE A 17 8.18 -7.94 -6.89
N ASN A 18 6.87 -7.73 -6.78
CA ASN A 18 5.88 -8.53 -7.49
C ASN A 18 4.82 -7.59 -8.09
N PRO A 19 4.86 -7.24 -9.38
CA PRO A 19 3.96 -6.27 -10.01
C PRO A 19 2.57 -6.83 -10.32
N THR A 20 2.05 -7.73 -9.49
CA THR A 20 0.71 -8.29 -9.60
C THR A 20 -0.31 -7.48 -8.79
N PRO A 21 -1.57 -7.37 -9.28
CA PRO A 21 -2.68 -6.84 -8.50
C PRO A 21 -2.85 -7.59 -7.19
N LYS A 22 -2.88 -6.88 -6.07
CA LYS A 22 -3.01 -7.47 -4.73
C LYS A 22 -4.09 -6.78 -3.91
N ASP A 23 -4.82 -7.55 -3.10
CA ASP A 23 -5.69 -6.98 -2.07
C ASP A 23 -4.88 -6.49 -0.86
N ALA A 24 -5.54 -5.82 0.09
CA ALA A 24 -4.85 -5.27 1.26
C ALA A 24 -4.15 -6.35 2.11
N LYS A 25 -4.70 -7.56 2.15
CA LYS A 25 -4.11 -8.69 2.88
C LYS A 25 -2.87 -9.23 2.18
N GLU A 26 -2.92 -9.41 0.86
CA GLU A 26 -1.77 -9.82 0.04
C GLU A 26 -0.63 -8.80 0.11
N ILE A 27 -0.95 -7.49 0.08
CA ILE A 27 0.05 -6.43 0.26
C ILE A 27 0.72 -6.54 1.64
N TYR A 28 -0.09 -6.69 2.70
CA TYR A 28 0.43 -6.86 4.05
C TYR A 28 1.35 -8.08 4.16
N ASN A 29 0.92 -9.23 3.65
CA ASN A 29 1.73 -10.45 3.66
C ASN A 29 3.05 -10.22 2.92
N SER A 30 3.02 -9.64 1.72
CA SER A 30 4.22 -9.33 0.93
C SER A 30 5.17 -8.40 1.67
N ILE A 31 4.66 -7.41 2.42
CA ILE A 31 5.47 -6.50 3.25
C ILE A 31 6.17 -7.27 4.38
N ILE A 32 5.49 -8.20 5.04
CA ILE A 32 6.06 -9.00 6.13
C ILE A 32 7.06 -10.03 5.58
N GLU A 33 6.70 -10.76 4.54
CA GLU A 33 7.55 -11.78 3.90
C GLU A 33 8.88 -11.17 3.39
N ASN A 34 8.84 -9.94 2.88
CA ASN A 34 10.02 -9.23 2.39
C ASN A 34 10.63 -8.28 3.43
N ASN A 35 10.17 -8.31 4.69
CA ASN A 35 10.66 -7.46 5.79
C ASN A 35 10.73 -5.95 5.44
N LEU A 36 9.77 -5.45 4.66
CA LEU A 36 9.77 -4.07 4.16
C LEU A 36 9.34 -3.04 5.23
N TYR A 37 8.54 -3.46 6.19
CA TYR A 37 8.04 -2.62 7.28
C TYR A 37 7.52 -3.44 8.45
N THR A 38 7.75 -2.95 9.68
CA THR A 38 7.22 -3.56 10.90
C THR A 38 6.00 -2.80 11.39
N PHE A 39 4.84 -3.46 11.38
CA PHE A 39 3.62 -2.88 11.92
C PHE A 39 3.53 -3.06 13.44
N LYS A 40 3.27 -1.98 14.18
CA LYS A 40 3.02 -2.00 15.64
C LYS A 40 1.53 -1.90 16.01
N ALA A 41 0.64 -1.97 15.02
CA ALA A 41 -0.78 -1.75 15.20
C ALA A 41 -1.54 -3.05 15.48
N LYS A 42 -2.66 -2.95 16.20
CA LYS A 42 -3.56 -4.09 16.47
C LYS A 42 -4.15 -4.70 15.20
N ASN A 43 -4.36 -3.89 14.15
CA ASN A 43 -4.87 -4.37 12.87
C ASN A 43 -4.08 -3.75 11.69
N PRO A 44 -2.97 -4.39 11.28
CA PRO A 44 -2.09 -3.85 10.24
C PRO A 44 -2.72 -3.88 8.85
N VAL A 45 -3.58 -4.86 8.55
CA VAL A 45 -4.25 -4.98 7.25
C VAL A 45 -5.18 -3.79 7.00
N SER A 46 -5.93 -3.35 8.01
CA SER A 46 -6.78 -2.15 7.91
C SER A 46 -5.98 -0.87 7.73
N LEU A 47 -4.78 -0.77 8.33
CA LEU A 47 -3.87 0.35 8.08
C LEU A 47 -3.37 0.36 6.63
N VAL A 48 -2.93 -0.79 6.11
CA VAL A 48 -2.52 -0.93 4.70
C VAL A 48 -3.67 -0.55 3.76
N SER A 49 -4.88 -1.02 4.03
CA SER A 49 -6.08 -0.69 3.24
C SER A 49 -6.39 0.82 3.23
N THR A 50 -6.29 1.46 4.40
CA THR A 50 -6.54 2.91 4.52
C THR A 50 -5.45 3.69 3.78
N GLU A 51 -4.20 3.30 3.96
CA GLU A 51 -3.06 3.98 3.35
C GLU A 51 -3.05 3.82 1.82
N VAL A 52 -3.24 2.61 1.29
CA VAL A 52 -3.30 2.38 -0.16
C VAL A 52 -4.48 3.13 -0.80
N ARG A 53 -5.65 3.16 -0.13
CA ARG A 53 -6.83 3.92 -0.61
C ARG A 53 -6.58 5.41 -0.64
N ALA A 54 -5.89 5.99 0.34
CA ALA A 54 -5.58 7.41 0.36
C ALA A 54 -4.82 7.84 -0.90
N TYR A 55 -3.89 7.00 -1.36
CA TYR A 55 -3.07 7.21 -2.56
C TYR A 55 -3.68 6.61 -3.85
N CYS A 56 -4.94 6.14 -3.80
CA CYS A 56 -5.60 5.52 -4.94
C CYS A 56 -6.28 6.57 -5.84
N VAL A 57 -6.13 6.42 -7.15
CA VAL A 57 -6.78 7.24 -8.18
C VAL A 57 -8.31 7.12 -8.02
N GLY A 58 -9.01 8.24 -8.16
CA GLY A 58 -10.47 8.30 -8.01
C GLY A 58 -10.96 8.43 -6.56
N VAL A 59 -10.08 8.34 -5.55
CA VAL A 59 -10.45 8.61 -4.15
C VAL A 59 -10.35 10.11 -3.86
N ASN A 60 -11.50 10.80 -3.79
CA ASN A 60 -11.64 12.23 -3.49
C ASN A 60 -12.16 12.49 -2.06
N THR A 61 -11.60 11.79 -1.07
CA THR A 61 -11.94 12.02 0.34
C THR A 61 -11.02 13.07 0.97
N LYS A 62 -11.42 13.67 2.10
CA LYS A 62 -10.56 14.57 2.91
C LYS A 62 -9.24 13.91 3.34
N THR A 63 -9.21 12.58 3.36
CA THR A 63 -8.06 11.73 3.72
C THR A 63 -7.21 11.31 2.53
N SER A 64 -7.59 11.71 1.33
CA SER A 64 -6.85 11.38 0.12
C SER A 64 -5.52 12.12 0.08
N LYS A 65 -4.49 11.46 -0.44
CA LYS A 65 -3.11 11.95 -0.45
C LYS A 65 -2.54 11.90 -1.87
N GLU A 66 -1.59 12.80 -2.12
CA GLU A 66 -0.83 12.86 -3.38
C GLU A 66 0.63 12.41 -3.17
N PRO A 67 1.32 11.91 -4.22
CA PRO A 67 0.81 11.59 -5.56
C PRO A 67 -0.07 10.33 -5.56
N LYS A 68 -1.04 10.28 -6.49
CA LYS A 68 -1.89 9.11 -6.72
C LYS A 68 -1.10 8.03 -7.46
N VAL A 69 -0.56 7.07 -6.71
CA VAL A 69 0.34 6.03 -7.24
C VAL A 69 -0.33 4.66 -7.34
N PHE A 70 -1.55 4.52 -6.85
CA PHE A 70 -2.28 3.25 -6.92
C PHE A 70 -3.58 3.41 -7.70
N LYS A 71 -4.02 2.33 -8.34
CA LYS A 71 -5.36 2.19 -8.91
C LYS A 71 -6.01 0.91 -8.39
N MET A 72 -7.34 0.89 -8.37
CA MET A 72 -8.10 -0.30 -8.00
C MET A 72 -8.66 -0.93 -9.27
N GLU A 73 -8.35 -2.20 -9.51
CA GLU A 73 -8.85 -3.00 -10.62
C GLU A 73 -9.38 -4.33 -10.09
N ASN A 74 -10.62 -4.68 -10.43
CA ASN A 74 -11.28 -5.93 -10.02
C ASN A 74 -11.21 -6.22 -8.50
N GLY A 75 -11.33 -5.18 -7.67
CA GLY A 75 -11.27 -5.29 -6.21
C GLY A 75 -9.86 -5.46 -5.62
N LYS A 76 -8.81 -5.42 -6.46
CA LYS A 76 -7.40 -5.42 -6.07
C LYS A 76 -6.73 -4.10 -6.39
N TYR A 77 -5.57 -3.84 -5.79
CA TYR A 77 -4.77 -2.64 -6.02
C TYR A 77 -3.56 -2.93 -6.91
N CYS A 78 -3.21 -1.98 -7.77
CA CYS A 78 -2.02 -1.99 -8.63
C CYS A 78 -1.29 -0.64 -8.55
N LEU A 79 0.00 -0.63 -8.86
CA LEU A 79 0.71 0.62 -9.17
C LEU A 79 0.22 1.21 -10.50
N VAL A 80 0.18 2.54 -10.59
CA VAL A 80 -0.07 3.31 -11.81
C VAL A 80 1.24 3.67 -12.48
#